data_AF-A0AAU3RND0-F1
#
_entry.id   AF-A0AAU3RND0-F1
#
_cell.length_a   1.000
_cell.length_b   1.000
_cell.length_c   1.000
_cell.angle_alpha   90.00
_cell.angle_beta   90.00
_cell.angle_gamma   90.00
#
_symmetry.space_group_name_H-M   'P 1'
#
loop_
_entity.id
_entity.type
_entity.pdbx_description
1 polymer ?
#
loop_
_entity_poly.entity_id
_entity_poly.type
_entity_poly.pdbx_seq_one_letter_code
_entity_poly.pdbx_strand_id
1 'polypeptide(L)'
;MRAPQTSWFTQVLLYWEKAATIVPASLRERDEVFGPYMSDLTQQGLVETISPDETVWDMSGDFETGFFEVLRSFDGMPGSDRWRWRRMAEGGGPLRPGWTLVHAGKAQYGVFDRLATRGLARQGPGWDWWEVEERTADLYMTYLAGVICGTREGLFPITDSVQHIADLAPPDRDPQARLGKLRYAAIMRALPAPTAIIPTRELALFKDSHQEELTRLRRFLDGKIADIALIDDDHIRQVRCEAACQEIEDEVDSLREQMAKSS
;
A
#
# COMPACT_ATOMS: atom_id res chain seq x y z
N MET A 1 -4.19 -10.73 -10.58
CA MET A 1 -4.03 -9.77 -9.46
C MET A 1 -5.26 -8.89 -9.47
N ARG A 2 -5.85 -8.61 -8.31
CA ARG A 2 -7.15 -7.93 -8.26
C ARG A 2 -7.07 -6.76 -7.30
N ALA A 3 -7.55 -5.60 -7.74
CA ALA A 3 -7.81 -4.50 -6.83
C ALA A 3 -8.92 -4.89 -5.83
N PRO A 4 -8.82 -4.45 -4.58
CA PRO A 4 -9.86 -4.70 -3.59
C PRO A 4 -11.15 -3.94 -3.96
N GLN A 5 -12.27 -4.67 -3.98
CA GLN A 5 -13.59 -4.09 -4.21
C GLN A 5 -14.22 -3.73 -2.85
N THR A 6 -13.67 -2.70 -2.20
CA THR A 6 -14.04 -2.30 -0.83
C THR A 6 -14.30 -0.80 -0.76
N SER A 7 -15.02 -0.35 0.28
CA SER A 7 -15.20 1.08 0.54
C SER A 7 -13.88 1.79 0.81
N TRP A 8 -12.92 1.12 1.46
CA TRP A 8 -11.53 1.60 1.63
C TRP A 8 -10.90 1.98 0.30
N PHE A 9 -10.93 1.07 -0.67
CA PHE A 9 -10.29 1.34 -1.96
C PHE A 9 -11.05 2.41 -2.76
N THR A 10 -12.38 2.42 -2.65
CA THR A 10 -13.20 3.47 -3.26
C THR A 10 -12.84 4.85 -2.69
N GLN A 11 -12.61 4.95 -1.38
CA GLN A 11 -12.17 6.17 -0.71
C GLN A 11 -10.79 6.63 -1.20
N VAL A 12 -9.84 5.70 -1.35
CA VAL A 12 -8.54 5.99 -1.96
C VAL A 12 -8.71 6.56 -3.36
N LEU A 13 -9.49 5.89 -4.21
CA LEU A 13 -9.71 6.32 -5.59
C LEU A 13 -10.43 7.66 -5.69
N LEU A 14 -11.26 8.02 -4.71
CA LEU A 14 -11.96 9.30 -4.66
C LEU A 14 -10.99 10.47 -4.43
N TYR A 15 -10.12 10.34 -3.42
CA TYR A 15 -9.30 11.47 -2.95
C TYR A 15 -7.89 11.52 -3.54
N TRP A 16 -7.35 10.42 -4.06
CA TRP A 16 -6.13 10.46 -4.87
C TRP A 16 -6.43 10.69 -6.33
N GLU A 17 -5.43 11.09 -7.10
CA GLU A 17 -5.60 11.22 -8.55
C GLU A 17 -5.93 9.86 -9.18
N LYS A 18 -5.08 8.87 -8.91
CA LYS A 18 -5.16 7.48 -9.37
C LYS A 18 -4.52 6.57 -8.34
N ALA A 19 -4.81 5.28 -8.42
CA ALA A 19 -4.01 4.26 -7.75
C ALA A 19 -3.13 3.51 -8.75
N ALA A 20 -2.01 2.96 -8.27
CA ALA A 20 -1.15 2.11 -9.07
C ALA A 20 -1.14 0.69 -8.52
N THR A 21 -1.10 -0.31 -9.40
CA THR A 21 -0.96 -1.72 -9.01
C THR A 21 0.29 -2.33 -9.64
N ILE A 22 0.97 -3.22 -8.90
CA ILE A 22 2.22 -3.84 -9.34
C ILE A 22 1.90 -5.12 -10.10
N VAL A 23 1.95 -5.10 -11.43
CA VAL A 23 1.57 -6.22 -12.31
C VAL A 23 2.74 -6.65 -13.20
N PRO A 24 3.14 -7.94 -13.19
CA PRO A 24 4.15 -8.48 -14.10
C PRO A 24 3.86 -8.14 -15.56
N ALA A 25 4.90 -7.80 -16.32
CA ALA A 25 4.76 -7.46 -17.74
C ALA A 25 4.04 -8.55 -18.54
N SER A 26 4.32 -9.83 -18.24
CA SER A 26 3.70 -11.01 -18.88
C SER A 26 2.18 -11.11 -18.71
N LEU A 27 1.62 -10.41 -17.73
CA LEU A 27 0.19 -10.45 -17.39
C LEU A 27 -0.56 -9.16 -17.77
N ARG A 28 0.13 -8.11 -18.23
CA ARG A 28 -0.48 -6.79 -18.52
C ARG A 28 -1.55 -6.83 -19.62
N GLU A 29 -1.41 -7.71 -20.61
CA GLU A 29 -2.33 -7.81 -21.75
C GLU A 29 -3.39 -8.92 -21.55
N ARG A 30 -3.43 -9.55 -20.38
CA ARG A 30 -4.33 -10.69 -20.12
C ARG A 30 -5.52 -10.24 -19.29
N ASP A 31 -6.59 -9.81 -19.95
CA ASP A 31 -7.84 -9.37 -19.30
C ASP A 31 -8.42 -10.41 -18.31
N GLU A 32 -8.24 -11.69 -18.61
CA GLU A 32 -8.64 -12.82 -17.77
C GLU A 32 -8.00 -12.78 -16.36
N VAL A 33 -6.84 -12.14 -16.22
CA VAL A 33 -6.05 -12.07 -14.97
C VAL A 33 -6.51 -10.94 -14.04
N PHE A 34 -7.05 -9.87 -14.63
CA PHE A 34 -7.55 -8.70 -13.90
C PHE A 34 -8.97 -8.92 -13.38
N GLY A 35 -9.79 -9.64 -14.15
CA GLY A 35 -11.21 -9.79 -13.85
C GLY A 35 -11.98 -8.46 -14.04
N PRO A 36 -13.31 -8.51 -14.05
CA PRO A 36 -14.13 -7.40 -14.57
C PRO A 36 -13.90 -6.06 -13.87
N TYR A 37 -13.80 -6.07 -12.53
CA TYR A 37 -13.65 -4.86 -11.74
C TYR A 37 -12.32 -4.12 -11.99
N MET A 38 -11.21 -4.85 -12.04
CA MET A 38 -9.89 -4.27 -12.27
C MET A 38 -9.75 -3.76 -13.70
N SER A 39 -10.25 -4.52 -14.69
CA SER A 39 -10.27 -4.07 -16.09
C SER A 39 -11.04 -2.76 -16.26
N ASP A 40 -12.19 -2.64 -15.61
CA ASP A 40 -13.01 -1.43 -15.65
C ASP A 40 -12.31 -0.24 -14.98
N LEU A 41 -11.69 -0.43 -13.81
CA LEU A 41 -10.87 0.60 -13.17
C LEU A 41 -9.74 1.14 -14.05
N THR A 42 -9.05 0.25 -14.77
CA THR A 42 -7.99 0.64 -15.70
C THR A 42 -8.56 1.33 -16.94
N GLN A 43 -9.68 0.87 -17.47
CA GLN A 43 -10.37 1.51 -18.61
C GLN A 43 -10.85 2.92 -18.27
N GLN A 44 -11.36 3.15 -17.06
CA GLN A 44 -11.76 4.47 -16.58
C GLN A 44 -10.56 5.37 -16.17
N GLY A 45 -9.32 4.87 -16.29
CA GLY A 45 -8.12 5.62 -15.92
C GLY A 45 -7.97 5.87 -14.40
N LEU A 46 -8.73 5.15 -13.57
CA LEU A 46 -8.68 5.23 -12.10
C LEU A 46 -7.51 4.44 -11.53
N VAL A 47 -7.09 3.39 -12.22
CA VAL A 47 -5.94 2.56 -11.84
C VAL A 47 -4.98 2.36 -12.99
N GLU A 48 -3.69 2.59 -12.73
CA GLU A 48 -2.61 2.25 -13.66
C GLU A 48 -1.84 1.00 -13.22
N THR A 49 -1.25 0.31 -14.19
CA THR A 49 -0.40 -0.86 -13.93
C THR A 49 1.07 -0.48 -14.02
N ILE A 50 1.84 -0.82 -13.00
CA ILE A 50 3.30 -0.69 -12.97
C ILE A 50 3.90 -2.08 -13.11
N SER A 51 4.85 -2.27 -14.03
CA SER A 51 5.64 -3.51 -14.02
C SER A 51 6.79 -3.30 -13.08
N PRO A 52 7.01 -4.23 -12.13
CA PRO A 52 8.18 -4.19 -11.29
C PRO A 52 9.45 -4.46 -12.10
N ASP A 53 9.38 -5.09 -13.28
CA ASP A 53 10.56 -5.47 -14.05
C ASP A 53 11.46 -4.25 -14.35
N GLU A 54 10.90 -3.14 -14.81
CA GLU A 54 11.70 -1.93 -15.10
C GLU A 54 12.49 -1.45 -13.86
N THR A 55 11.81 -1.32 -12.72
CA THR A 55 12.42 -0.85 -11.46
C THR A 55 13.40 -1.86 -10.87
N VAL A 56 13.04 -3.14 -10.89
CA VAL A 56 13.79 -4.22 -10.24
C VAL A 56 15.04 -4.57 -11.05
N TRP A 57 15.00 -4.45 -12.38
CA TRP A 57 16.17 -4.69 -13.24
C TRP A 57 17.18 -3.55 -13.18
N ASP A 58 16.73 -2.29 -13.09
CA ASP A 58 17.61 -1.12 -13.00
C ASP A 58 18.43 -1.08 -11.69
N MET A 59 17.96 -1.72 -10.62
CA MET A 59 18.62 -1.77 -9.30
C MET A 59 19.61 -2.93 -9.14
N SER A 60 20.36 -3.27 -10.20
CA SER A 60 21.27 -4.42 -10.28
C SER A 60 21.94 -4.83 -8.96
N GLY A 61 21.58 -6.00 -8.40
CA GLY A 61 22.17 -6.59 -7.19
C GLY A 61 21.76 -5.99 -5.83
N ASP A 62 21.47 -4.69 -5.79
CA ASP A 62 21.13 -3.97 -4.54
C ASP A 62 19.72 -4.29 -4.05
N PHE A 63 18.77 -4.55 -4.96
CA PHE A 63 17.40 -4.91 -4.61
C PHE A 63 17.32 -6.21 -3.78
N GLU A 64 17.92 -7.28 -4.29
CA GLU A 64 17.93 -8.57 -3.58
C GLU A 64 18.63 -8.44 -2.22
N THR A 65 19.78 -7.77 -2.19
CA THR A 65 20.56 -7.56 -0.96
C THR A 65 19.76 -6.79 0.09
N GLY A 66 19.12 -5.69 -0.31
CA GLY A 66 18.28 -4.86 0.55
C GLY A 66 17.07 -5.62 1.08
N PHE A 67 16.38 -6.40 0.24
CA PHE A 67 15.27 -7.23 0.71
C PHE A 67 15.72 -8.23 1.79
N PHE A 68 16.86 -8.91 1.59
CA PHE A 68 17.36 -9.87 2.59
C PHE A 68 17.92 -9.20 3.86
N GLU A 69 18.31 -7.93 3.82
CA GLU A 69 18.62 -7.13 5.03
C GLU A 69 17.37 -6.82 5.84
N VAL A 70 16.30 -6.42 5.17
CA VAL A 70 14.99 -6.19 5.77
C VAL A 70 14.46 -7.49 6.37
N LEU A 71 14.49 -8.60 5.62
CA LEU A 71 14.06 -9.92 6.11
C LEU A 71 14.85 -10.37 7.33
N ARG A 72 16.18 -10.17 7.36
CA ARG A 72 17.02 -10.48 8.53
C ARG A 72 16.64 -9.65 9.76
N SER A 73 16.38 -8.37 9.57
CA SER A 73 15.96 -7.46 10.64
C SER A 73 14.60 -7.88 11.20
N PHE A 74 13.67 -8.25 10.34
CA PHE A 74 12.34 -8.76 10.71
C PHE A 74 12.42 -10.08 11.49
N ASP A 75 13.31 -10.99 11.07
CA ASP A 75 13.53 -12.29 11.72
C ASP A 75 14.25 -12.17 13.08
N GLY A 76 15.10 -11.15 13.25
CA GLY A 76 16.02 -11.00 14.38
C GLY A 76 15.45 -10.26 15.61
N MET A 77 14.29 -9.61 15.50
CA MET A 77 13.74 -8.81 16.61
C MET A 77 13.13 -9.66 17.74
N PRO A 78 13.62 -9.54 19.00
CA PRO A 78 12.97 -10.15 20.16
C PRO A 78 11.54 -9.64 20.29
N GLY A 79 10.58 -10.57 20.37
CA GLY A 79 9.15 -10.24 20.46
C GLY A 79 8.43 -10.12 19.11
N SER A 80 9.12 -10.24 17.97
CA SER A 80 8.45 -10.41 16.67
C SER A 80 7.66 -11.72 16.66
N ASP A 81 6.56 -11.76 15.93
CA ASP A 81 5.74 -12.98 15.88
C ASP A 81 6.51 -14.17 15.29
N ARG A 82 7.56 -13.91 14.48
CA ARG A 82 8.43 -14.95 13.94
C ARG A 82 9.43 -15.47 15.00
N TRP A 83 9.95 -14.60 15.86
CA TRP A 83 10.70 -15.01 17.05
C TRP A 83 9.81 -15.82 18.03
N ARG A 84 8.54 -15.41 18.21
CA ARG A 84 7.55 -16.17 19.00
C ARG A 84 7.22 -17.51 18.34
N TRP A 85 7.04 -17.52 17.02
CA TRP A 85 6.77 -18.71 16.21
C TRP A 85 7.91 -19.72 16.27
N ARG A 86 9.17 -19.29 16.09
CA ARG A 86 10.34 -20.17 16.17
C ARG A 86 10.43 -20.85 17.55
N ARG A 87 10.17 -20.08 18.60
CA ARG A 87 10.13 -20.56 19.99
C ARG A 87 8.92 -21.49 20.27
N MET A 88 7.77 -21.26 19.65
CA MET A 88 6.58 -22.13 19.80
C MET A 88 6.66 -23.40 18.93
N ALA A 89 7.31 -23.34 17.77
CA ALA A 89 7.58 -24.49 16.91
C ALA A 89 8.60 -25.46 17.56
N GLU A 90 9.59 -24.93 18.29
CA GLU A 90 10.47 -25.70 19.18
C GLU A 90 9.68 -26.41 20.32
N GLY A 91 8.46 -25.94 20.64
CA GLY A 91 7.55 -26.53 21.63
C GLY A 91 6.49 -27.49 21.06
N GLY A 92 6.52 -27.83 19.77
CA GLY A 92 5.67 -28.88 19.18
C GLY A 92 4.21 -28.52 18.84
N GLY A 93 3.85 -27.24 18.78
CA GLY A 93 2.50 -26.80 18.38
C GLY A 93 2.25 -26.85 16.85
N PRO A 94 1.06 -27.28 16.37
CA PRO A 94 0.77 -27.34 14.94
C PRO A 94 0.20 -26.01 14.45
N LEU A 95 1.05 -25.14 13.90
CA LEU A 95 0.59 -24.03 13.07
C LEU A 95 1.42 -24.03 11.79
N ARG A 96 0.82 -24.51 10.70
CA ARG A 96 1.44 -24.47 9.37
C ARG A 96 1.43 -23.02 8.89
N PRO A 97 2.54 -22.48 8.36
CA PRO A 97 2.53 -21.17 7.74
C PRO A 97 1.49 -21.14 6.61
N GLY A 98 0.74 -20.05 6.50
CA GLY A 98 -0.04 -19.78 5.29
C GLY A 98 0.91 -19.67 4.10
N TRP A 99 0.47 -20.17 2.94
CA TRP A 99 1.20 -20.06 1.68
C TRP A 99 0.35 -19.23 0.72
N THR A 100 0.98 -18.28 0.04
CA THR A 100 0.34 -17.44 -0.98
C THR A 100 1.14 -17.45 -2.27
N LEU A 101 0.48 -17.14 -3.38
CA LEU A 101 1.09 -17.17 -4.70
C LEU A 101 1.72 -15.82 -5.07
N VAL A 102 3.00 -15.85 -5.42
CA VAL A 102 3.73 -14.70 -5.96
C VAL A 102 4.24 -15.05 -7.35
N HIS A 103 3.99 -14.17 -8.32
CA HIS A 103 4.43 -14.37 -9.69
C HIS A 103 5.92 -14.05 -9.85
N ALA A 104 6.65 -14.84 -10.64
CA ALA A 104 8.08 -14.75 -10.87
C ALA A 104 8.50 -13.37 -11.42
N GLY A 105 7.75 -12.86 -12.40
CA GLY A 105 7.89 -11.48 -12.94
C GLY A 105 7.56 -10.35 -11.96
N LYS A 106 7.55 -10.60 -10.65
CA LYS A 106 7.61 -9.55 -9.62
C LYS A 106 8.97 -9.40 -8.96
N ALA A 107 9.87 -10.37 -9.16
CA ALA A 107 11.12 -10.47 -8.44
C ALA A 107 12.31 -10.70 -9.36
N GLN A 108 13.51 -10.34 -8.88
CA GLN A 108 14.74 -10.85 -9.47
C GLN A 108 14.81 -12.36 -9.30
N TYR A 109 15.35 -13.03 -10.31
CA TYR A 109 15.41 -14.49 -10.42
C TYR A 109 15.91 -15.18 -9.13
N GLY A 110 16.94 -14.61 -8.46
CA GLY A 110 17.55 -15.21 -7.27
C GLY A 110 16.74 -15.11 -5.96
N VAL A 111 15.72 -14.25 -5.89
CA VAL A 111 14.96 -14.02 -4.64
C VAL A 111 14.24 -15.29 -4.20
N PHE A 112 13.47 -15.92 -5.08
CA PHE A 112 12.66 -17.07 -4.70
C PHE A 112 13.49 -18.31 -4.45
N ASP A 113 14.57 -18.53 -5.20
CA ASP A 113 15.53 -19.62 -4.93
C ASP A 113 16.16 -19.48 -3.53
N ARG A 114 16.55 -18.26 -3.16
CA ARG A 114 17.08 -17.98 -1.81
C ARG A 114 16.03 -18.09 -0.71
N LEU A 115 14.77 -17.78 -0.98
CA LEU A 115 13.69 -18.05 -0.04
C LEU A 115 13.42 -19.55 0.09
N ALA A 116 13.51 -20.31 -1.01
CA ALA A 116 13.30 -21.75 -1.01
C ALA A 116 14.38 -22.50 -0.22
N THR A 117 15.65 -22.09 -0.35
CA THR A 117 16.74 -22.63 0.49
C THR A 117 16.56 -22.37 2.00
N ARG A 118 15.71 -21.39 2.37
CA ARG A 118 15.34 -21.06 3.75
C ARG A 118 14.02 -21.69 4.19
N GLY A 119 13.36 -22.46 3.32
CA GLY A 119 12.04 -23.04 3.59
C GLY A 119 10.90 -22.01 3.59
N LEU A 120 11.11 -20.82 3.01
CA LEU A 120 10.14 -19.71 2.95
C LEU A 120 9.44 -19.59 1.59
N ALA A 121 9.89 -20.34 0.58
CA ALA A 121 9.25 -20.45 -0.72
C ALA A 121 9.33 -21.88 -1.23
N ARG A 122 8.46 -22.24 -2.17
CA ARG A 122 8.50 -23.48 -2.94
C ARG A 122 7.85 -23.29 -4.30
N GLN A 123 8.12 -24.20 -5.22
CA GLN A 123 7.54 -24.16 -6.56
C GLN A 123 6.01 -24.16 -6.47
N GLY A 124 5.38 -23.18 -7.12
CA GLY A 124 3.93 -23.08 -7.23
C GLY A 124 3.38 -23.77 -8.48
N PRO A 125 2.10 -23.54 -8.80
CA PRO A 125 1.47 -24.06 -10.00
C PRO A 125 2.01 -23.36 -11.25
N GLY A 126 2.76 -24.11 -12.07
CA GLY A 126 3.41 -23.58 -13.27
C GLY A 126 4.79 -23.00 -12.99
N TRP A 127 5.47 -22.57 -14.05
CA TRP A 127 6.86 -22.06 -14.00
C TRP A 127 6.93 -20.60 -13.53
N ASP A 128 5.86 -19.84 -13.73
CA ASP A 128 5.78 -18.42 -13.39
C ASP A 128 5.29 -18.13 -11.97
N TRP A 129 4.94 -19.14 -11.17
CA TRP A 129 4.35 -18.95 -9.85
C TRP A 129 5.14 -19.66 -8.77
N TRP A 130 5.33 -18.95 -7.65
CA TRP A 130 5.93 -19.45 -6.43
C TRP A 130 4.92 -19.42 -5.30
N GLU A 131 4.88 -20.48 -4.51
CA GLU A 131 4.23 -20.46 -3.21
C GLU A 131 5.23 -19.90 -2.20
N VAL A 132 4.88 -18.79 -1.56
CA VAL A 132 5.72 -18.09 -0.59
C VAL A 132 4.98 -18.04 0.74
N GLU A 133 5.71 -18.19 1.85
CA GLU A 133 5.15 -18.02 3.18
C GLU A 133 4.49 -16.64 3.29
N GLU A 134 3.25 -16.60 3.75
CA GLU A 134 2.36 -15.42 3.66
C GLU A 134 3.01 -14.14 4.17
N ARG A 135 3.65 -14.17 5.35
CA ARG A 135 4.31 -12.98 5.91
C ARG A 135 5.54 -12.56 5.11
N THR A 136 6.29 -13.53 4.59
CA THR A 136 7.41 -13.27 3.68
C THR A 136 6.91 -12.63 2.39
N ALA A 137 5.77 -13.08 1.87
CA ALA A 137 5.15 -12.49 0.69
C ALA A 137 4.67 -11.06 0.96
N ASP A 138 4.05 -10.80 2.11
CA ASP A 138 3.60 -9.46 2.52
C ASP A 138 4.78 -8.50 2.70
N LEU A 139 5.84 -8.95 3.39
CA LEU A 139 7.07 -8.20 3.57
C LEU A 139 7.72 -7.90 2.22
N TYR A 140 7.78 -8.90 1.33
CA TYR A 140 8.32 -8.75 -0.01
C TYR A 140 7.53 -7.75 -0.86
N MET A 141 6.20 -7.88 -0.90
CA MET A 141 5.34 -6.99 -1.66
C MET A 141 5.41 -5.56 -1.16
N THR A 142 5.52 -5.37 0.15
CA THR A 142 5.59 -4.05 0.75
C THR A 142 6.99 -3.44 0.56
N TYR A 143 8.07 -4.23 0.64
CA TYR A 143 9.42 -3.80 0.25
C TYR A 143 9.45 -3.36 -1.22
N LEU A 144 8.90 -4.17 -2.12
CA LEU A 144 8.81 -3.87 -3.55
C LEU A 144 8.01 -2.58 -3.81
N ALA A 145 6.87 -2.40 -3.15
CA ALA A 145 6.08 -1.17 -3.26
C ALA A 145 6.86 0.06 -2.76
N GLY A 146 7.59 -0.07 -1.65
CA GLY A 146 8.45 0.98 -1.12
C GLY A 146 9.55 1.37 -2.10
N VAL A 147 10.23 0.39 -2.70
CA VAL A 147 11.25 0.62 -3.73
C VAL A 147 10.66 1.34 -4.95
N ILE A 148 9.53 0.84 -5.49
CA ILE A 148 8.87 1.47 -6.64
C ILE A 148 8.53 2.93 -6.34
N CYS A 149 7.95 3.22 -5.18
CA CYS A 149 7.62 4.59 -4.77
C CYS A 149 8.86 5.45 -4.54
N GLY A 150 9.96 4.88 -4.05
CA GLY A 150 11.23 5.59 -3.89
C GLY A 150 11.89 5.99 -5.21
N THR A 151 11.61 5.25 -6.29
CA THR A 151 12.17 5.53 -7.64
C THR A 151 11.27 6.42 -8.51
N ARG A 152 10.04 6.72 -8.07
CA ARG A 152 9.03 7.45 -8.86
C ARG A 152 8.38 8.54 -8.02
N GLU A 153 8.55 9.79 -8.44
CA GLU A 153 7.91 10.92 -7.78
C GLU A 153 6.38 10.81 -7.82
N GLY A 154 5.72 11.24 -6.74
CA GLY A 154 4.25 11.29 -6.65
C GLY A 154 3.57 9.96 -6.29
N LEU A 155 4.30 8.86 -6.16
CA LEU A 155 3.76 7.57 -5.68
C LEU A 155 4.00 7.36 -4.19
N PHE A 156 3.00 6.77 -3.52
CA PHE A 156 3.07 6.42 -2.11
C PHE A 156 2.53 5.00 -1.92
N PRO A 157 3.21 4.16 -1.12
CA PRO A 157 2.69 2.83 -0.84
C PRO A 157 1.42 2.94 0.00
N ILE A 158 0.36 2.27 -0.43
CA ILE A 158 -0.89 2.14 0.30
C ILE A 158 -1.20 0.65 0.50
N THR A 159 -1.79 0.32 1.64
CA THR A 159 -2.37 -1.00 1.92
C THR A 159 -3.52 -0.85 2.89
N ASP A 160 -4.46 -1.78 2.84
CA ASP A 160 -5.55 -1.92 3.79
C ASP A 160 -5.08 -2.50 5.13
N SER A 161 -3.84 -3.03 5.19
CA SER A 161 -3.20 -3.53 6.41
C SER A 161 -2.10 -2.57 6.90
N VAL A 162 -2.48 -1.65 7.79
CA VAL A 162 -1.60 -0.64 8.41
C VAL A 162 -0.36 -1.26 9.07
N GLN A 163 -0.48 -2.51 9.55
CA GLN A 163 0.57 -3.22 10.26
C GLN A 163 1.78 -3.53 9.35
N HIS A 164 1.54 -3.86 8.07
CA HIS A 164 2.63 -4.18 7.14
C HIS A 164 3.45 -2.96 6.70
N ILE A 165 2.85 -1.76 6.66
CA ILE A 165 3.60 -0.51 6.41
C ILE A 165 4.44 -0.13 7.63
N ALA A 166 3.87 -0.26 8.83
CA ALA A 166 4.56 0.09 10.07
C ALA A 166 5.84 -0.73 10.27
N ASP A 167 5.81 -2.01 9.86
CA ASP A 167 6.95 -2.94 9.96
C ASP A 167 8.10 -2.63 8.97
N LEU A 168 7.84 -1.85 7.92
CA LEU A 168 8.80 -1.52 6.85
C LEU A 168 9.25 -0.07 6.81
N ALA A 169 8.55 0.80 7.54
CA ALA A 169 8.96 2.19 7.61
C ALA A 169 10.35 2.28 8.26
N PRO A 170 11.31 2.98 7.63
CA PRO A 170 12.52 3.41 8.32
C PRO A 170 12.12 4.12 9.63
N PRO A 171 13.01 4.17 10.63
CA PRO A 171 12.79 5.02 11.80
C PRO A 171 12.37 6.42 11.31
N ASP A 172 11.42 7.02 12.02
CA ASP A 172 10.67 8.25 11.75
C ASP A 172 11.57 9.50 11.56
N ARG A 173 12.67 9.43 10.81
CA ARG A 173 13.68 10.47 10.62
C ARG A 173 13.66 11.05 9.21
N ASP A 174 13.03 10.36 8.26
CA ASP A 174 12.84 10.88 6.90
C ASP A 174 11.50 11.64 6.79
N PRO A 175 11.53 12.96 6.54
CA PRO A 175 10.33 13.77 6.33
C PRO A 175 9.40 13.25 5.21
N GLN A 176 9.96 12.63 4.16
CA GLN A 176 9.15 12.14 3.03
C GLN A 176 8.36 10.88 3.41
N ALA A 177 8.99 9.94 4.12
CA ALA A 177 8.30 8.79 4.71
C ALA A 177 7.21 9.23 5.72
N ARG A 178 7.47 10.27 6.53
CA ARG A 178 6.47 10.84 7.45
C ARG A 178 5.28 11.44 6.70
N LEU A 179 5.53 12.18 5.62
CA LEU A 179 4.49 12.80 4.79
C LEU A 179 3.52 11.74 4.25
N GLY A 180 4.05 10.60 3.76
CA GLY A 180 3.24 9.49 3.27
C GLY A 180 2.31 8.90 4.35
N LYS A 181 2.83 8.65 5.56
CA LYS A 181 2.04 8.15 6.71
C LYS A 181 0.93 9.12 7.10
N LEU A 182 1.23 10.42 7.16
CA LEU A 182 0.28 11.46 7.53
C LEU A 182 -0.83 11.62 6.47
N ARG A 183 -0.48 11.53 5.17
CA ARG A 183 -1.47 11.50 4.07
C ARG A 183 -2.43 10.32 4.18
N TYR A 184 -1.89 9.13 4.42
CA TYR A 184 -2.72 7.95 4.65
C TYR A 184 -3.66 8.15 5.84
N ALA A 185 -3.15 8.64 6.98
CA ALA A 185 -3.96 8.89 8.15
C ALA A 185 -5.08 9.92 7.91
N ALA A 186 -4.77 11.04 7.25
CA ALA A 186 -5.76 12.08 6.95
C ALA A 186 -6.90 11.55 6.09
N ILE A 187 -6.60 10.78 5.04
CA ILE A 187 -7.63 10.28 4.13
C ILE A 187 -8.43 9.16 4.79
N MET A 188 -7.77 8.26 5.53
CA MET A 188 -8.46 7.13 6.14
C MET A 188 -9.27 7.49 7.39
N ARG A 189 -8.88 8.54 8.12
CA ARG A 189 -9.53 8.91 9.38
C ARG A 189 -10.47 10.10 9.21
N ALA A 190 -9.99 11.17 8.57
CA ALA A 190 -10.68 12.44 8.61
C ALA A 190 -11.62 12.66 7.41
N LEU A 191 -11.30 12.12 6.23
CA LEU A 191 -12.15 12.27 5.06
C LEU A 191 -13.28 11.22 5.02
N PRO A 192 -14.47 11.60 4.52
CA PRO A 192 -15.60 10.69 4.49
C PRO A 192 -15.39 9.55 3.49
N ALA A 193 -15.67 8.32 3.93
CA ALA A 193 -15.71 7.15 3.07
C ALA A 193 -17.11 6.95 2.47
N PRO A 194 -17.22 6.45 1.23
CA PRO A 194 -18.49 5.99 0.68
C PRO A 194 -19.11 4.87 1.54
N THR A 195 -20.41 4.97 1.79
CA THR A 195 -21.17 3.94 2.55
C THR A 195 -21.42 2.67 1.75
N ALA A 196 -21.23 2.73 0.43
CA ALA A 196 -21.34 1.61 -0.49
C ALA A 196 -20.24 1.68 -1.56
N ILE A 197 -19.99 0.55 -2.22
CA ILE A 197 -19.10 0.49 -3.38
C ILE A 197 -19.77 1.27 -4.52
N ILE A 198 -19.07 2.29 -5.02
CA ILE A 198 -19.53 3.12 -6.13
C ILE A 198 -19.07 2.47 -7.44
N PRO A 199 -19.94 2.36 -8.47
CA PRO A 199 -19.51 1.92 -9.79
C PRO A 199 -18.35 2.77 -10.32
N THR A 200 -17.34 2.14 -10.92
CA THR A 200 -16.11 2.80 -11.39
C THR A 200 -16.40 4.00 -12.30
N ARG A 201 -17.38 3.86 -13.21
CA ARG A 201 -17.77 4.90 -14.16
C ARG A 201 -18.42 6.09 -13.46
N GLU A 202 -19.24 5.85 -12.46
CA GLU A 202 -19.83 6.92 -11.65
C GLU A 202 -18.74 7.67 -10.87
N LEU A 203 -17.78 6.94 -10.31
CA LEU A 203 -16.64 7.52 -9.61
C LEU A 203 -15.78 8.38 -10.56
N ALA A 204 -15.50 7.89 -11.77
CA ALA A 204 -14.76 8.63 -12.79
C ALA A 204 -15.49 9.92 -13.19
N LEU A 205 -16.79 9.83 -13.51
CA LEU A 205 -17.62 10.99 -13.85
C LEU A 205 -17.68 12.02 -12.71
N PHE A 206 -17.78 11.55 -11.47
CA PHE A 206 -17.76 12.42 -10.30
C PHE A 206 -16.43 13.19 -10.22
N LYS A 207 -15.30 12.50 -10.37
CA LYS A 207 -13.96 13.11 -10.32
C LYS A 207 -13.75 14.12 -11.44
N ASP A 208 -14.21 13.81 -12.64
CA ASP A 208 -14.14 14.73 -13.78
C ASP A 208 -14.98 15.99 -13.53
N SER A 209 -16.18 15.82 -12.96
CA SER A 209 -17.10 16.93 -12.67
C SER A 209 -16.66 17.82 -11.51
N HIS A 210 -15.82 17.32 -10.60
CA HIS A 210 -15.37 18.01 -9.38
C HIS A 210 -13.84 18.10 -9.28
N GLN A 211 -13.15 18.08 -10.43
CA GLN A 211 -11.69 18.01 -10.47
C GLN A 211 -11.04 19.19 -9.76
N GLU A 212 -11.59 20.39 -9.90
CA GLU A 212 -11.06 21.59 -9.25
C GLU A 212 -11.20 21.52 -7.73
N GLU A 213 -12.36 21.13 -7.23
CA GLU A 213 -12.66 20.97 -5.81
C GLU A 213 -11.71 19.94 -5.18
N LEU A 214 -11.60 18.76 -5.79
CA LEU A 214 -10.70 17.70 -5.34
C LEU A 214 -9.25 18.14 -5.37
N THR A 215 -8.85 18.96 -6.34
CA THR A 215 -7.50 19.52 -6.41
C THR A 215 -7.25 20.56 -5.32
N ARG A 216 -8.21 21.44 -5.05
CA ARG A 216 -8.12 22.41 -3.95
C ARG A 216 -8.02 21.71 -2.60
N LEU A 217 -8.87 20.70 -2.36
CA LEU A 217 -8.83 19.88 -1.15
C LEU A 217 -7.47 19.20 -0.97
N ARG A 218 -6.95 18.54 -2.02
CA ARG A 218 -5.62 17.90 -1.96
C ARG A 218 -4.51 18.88 -1.62
N ARG A 219 -4.47 20.05 -2.26
CA ARG A 219 -3.45 21.08 -1.97
C ARG A 219 -3.53 21.59 -0.53
N PHE A 220 -4.74 21.76 -0.01
CA PHE A 220 -4.96 22.17 1.37
C PHE A 220 -4.44 21.11 2.36
N LEU A 221 -4.79 19.84 2.14
CA LEU A 221 -4.32 18.73 2.97
C LEU A 221 -2.80 18.59 2.90
N ASP A 222 -2.24 18.64 1.70
CA ASP A 222 -0.79 18.55 1.47
C ASP A 222 -0.02 19.65 2.20
N GLY A 223 -0.54 20.88 2.21
CA GLY A 223 0.04 22.00 2.96
C GLY A 223 0.06 21.72 4.46
N LYS A 224 -1.10 21.38 5.05
CA LYS A 224 -1.20 21.05 6.48
C LYS A 224 -0.29 19.87 6.87
N ILE A 225 -0.27 18.82 6.05
CA ILE A 225 0.53 17.61 6.31
C ILE A 225 2.04 17.90 6.19
N ALA A 226 2.46 18.74 5.25
CA ALA A 226 3.85 19.18 5.13
C ALA A 226 4.30 19.95 6.38
N ASP A 227 3.49 20.88 6.88
CA ASP A 227 3.79 21.63 8.10
C ASP A 227 3.96 20.71 9.32
N ILE A 228 3.09 19.68 9.44
CA ILE A 228 3.17 18.69 10.52
C ILE A 228 4.40 17.80 10.37
N ALA A 229 4.76 17.40 9.14
CA ALA A 229 5.89 16.51 8.87
C ALA A 229 7.25 17.12 9.26
N LEU A 230 7.35 18.46 9.23
CA LEU A 230 8.54 19.23 9.63
C LEU A 230 8.72 19.32 11.16
N ILE A 231 7.76 18.87 11.96
CA ILE A 231 7.86 18.89 13.43
C ILE A 231 8.73 17.72 13.90
N ASP A 232 9.90 18.04 14.45
CA ASP A 232 10.84 17.04 14.98
C ASP A 232 10.36 16.37 16.27
N ASP A 233 9.69 17.12 17.15
CA ASP A 233 9.17 16.57 18.40
C ASP A 233 7.95 15.68 18.14
N ASP A 234 8.10 14.39 18.47
CA ASP A 234 7.07 13.36 18.23
C ASP A 234 5.76 13.65 18.96
N HIS A 235 5.82 14.17 20.19
CA HIS A 235 4.63 14.45 20.98
C HIS A 235 3.87 15.65 20.41
N ILE A 236 4.58 16.74 20.09
CA ILE A 236 3.98 17.92 19.47
C ILE A 236 3.38 17.55 18.11
N ARG A 237 4.09 16.73 17.32
CA ARG A 237 3.62 16.27 16.01
C ARG A 237 2.33 15.45 16.14
N GLN A 238 2.25 14.54 17.10
CA GLN A 238 1.04 13.77 17.36
C GLN A 238 -0.14 14.68 17.72
N VAL A 239 0.04 15.61 18.66
CA VAL A 239 -1.00 16.56 19.07
C VAL A 239 -1.48 17.39 17.87
N ARG A 240 -0.56 17.85 17.01
CA ARG A 240 -0.91 18.61 15.80
C ARG A 240 -1.63 17.77 14.77
N CYS A 241 -1.27 16.50 14.61
CA CYS A 241 -1.95 15.56 13.73
C CYS A 241 -3.40 15.30 14.19
N GLU A 242 -3.61 15.10 15.49
CA GLU A 242 -4.94 14.89 16.08
C GLU A 242 -5.81 16.14 15.91
N ALA A 243 -5.27 17.33 16.18
CA ALA A 243 -5.98 18.59 15.99
C ALA A 243 -6.39 18.82 14.51
N ALA A 244 -5.49 18.52 13.57
CA ALA A 244 -5.78 18.65 12.14
C ALA A 244 -6.86 17.64 11.66
N CYS A 245 -6.86 16.41 12.20
CA CYS A 245 -7.93 15.45 11.90
C CYS A 245 -9.28 15.95 12.40
N GLN A 246 -9.33 16.46 13.64
CA GLN A 246 -10.56 16.98 14.23
C GLN A 246 -11.11 18.18 13.44
N GLU A 247 -10.25 19.11 13.02
CA GLU A 247 -10.65 20.27 12.20
C GLU A 247 -11.31 19.85 10.88
N ILE A 248 -10.74 18.84 10.21
CA ILE A 248 -11.30 18.28 8.97
C ILE A 248 -12.65 17.59 9.24
N GLU A 249 -12.75 16.82 10.32
CA GLU A 249 -14.00 16.14 10.72
C GLU A 249 -15.12 17.16 11.00
N ASP A 250 -14.83 18.23 11.75
CA ASP A 250 -15.78 19.29 12.07
C ASP A 250 -16.27 20.03 10.81
N GLU A 251 -15.38 20.31 9.85
CA GLU A 251 -15.73 20.91 8.56
C GLU A 251 -16.63 19.98 7.72
N VAL A 252 -16.31 18.68 7.67
CA VAL A 252 -17.09 17.67 6.95
C VAL A 252 -18.50 17.57 7.54
N ASP A 253 -18.64 17.57 8.86
CA ASP A 253 -19.93 17.49 9.53
C ASP A 253 -20.78 18.75 9.30
N SER A 254 -20.16 19.93 9.34
CA SER A 254 -20.82 21.20 8.97
C SER A 254 -21.35 21.18 7.53
N LEU A 255 -20.57 20.67 6.57
CA LEU A 255 -20.99 20.54 5.18
C LEU A 255 -22.15 19.54 5.02
N ARG A 256 -22.09 18.39 5.71
CA ARG A 256 -23.17 17.40 5.72
C ARG A 256 -24.48 18.02 6.22
N GLU A 257 -24.43 18.80 7.29
CA GLU A 257 -25.61 19.49 7.79
C GLU A 257 -26.19 20.50 6.78
N GLN A 258 -25.33 21.25 6.09
CA GLN A 258 -25.77 22.21 5.07
C GLN A 258 -26.44 21.51 3.88
N MET A 259 -25.88 20.37 3.44
CA MET A 259 -26.47 19.55 2.38
C MET A 259 -27.82 18.96 2.80
N ALA A 260 -27.94 18.47 4.04
CA ALA A 260 -29.20 17.95 4.58
C ALA A 260 -30.29 19.04 4.71
N LYS A 261 -29.91 20.28 4.98
CA LYS A 261 -30.84 21.44 5.05
C LYS A 261 -31.26 21.96 3.67
N SER A 262 -30.54 21.59 2.61
CA SER A 262 -30.78 22.05 1.23
C SER A 262 -31.47 20.99 0.35
N SER A 263 -31.76 19.81 0.90
CA SER A 263 -32.46 18.69 0.25
C SER A 263 -33.89 18.58 0.75
#